data_AF-A0A6N2KX39-F1
#
_entry.id   AF-A0A6N2KX39-F1
#
_cell.length_a   1.000
_cell.length_b   1.000
_cell.length_c   1.000
_cell.angle_alpha   90.00
_cell.angle_beta   90.00
_cell.angle_gamma   90.00
#
_symmetry.space_group_name_H-M   'P 1'
#
loop_
_entity.id
_entity.type
_entity.pdbx_description
1 polymer ?
#
loop_
_entity_poly.entity_id
_entity_poly.type
_entity_poly.pdbx_seq_one_letter_code
_entity_poly.pdbx_strand_id
1 'polypeptide(L)'
;MPSYLQKTGKGSMLPLFSCCRCPYYISRELHKVVDILFAPYNYLIDRGNRKSLAIDWDNSILIFDEAHNLESLCADAASFDLPSWLLTACISEAKSCIDLSMSRREESNDKSWNPDNFAILRALLLKLEKRIAEVPIESKELGFTRPGPYIYELLGDLNVTHNTATMIIDIIKDAAVLLEEDKQGKSKGTGCRLESISDMLNIIFREKNNSHANFYRVHVQEGEAKAADVLKGKPSRTLSWWCFNPGIAMHEFSQMGVRSIILTSGTLSPLDSFAQELKLDFPIRLENPHVISSNQIWAGVVPAGPSGRSLNSSYRTRDSLEYKQELGNAIVPDGLLVFFPSYYLLDQCIKSGKCNNNMGKNLQA
;
A
#
# COMPACT_ATOMS: atom_id res chain seq x y z
N MET A 1 0.62 34.21 -16.32
CA MET A 1 1.80 33.67 -15.61
C MET A 1 3.04 34.30 -16.22
N PRO A 2 4.01 34.78 -15.42
CA PRO A 2 5.16 35.51 -15.95
C PRO A 2 6.10 34.54 -16.67
N SER A 3 6.43 34.86 -17.91
CA SER A 3 7.46 34.20 -18.70
C SER A 3 8.84 34.58 -18.15
N TYR A 4 9.63 33.60 -17.71
CA TYR A 4 11.03 33.82 -17.37
C TYR A 4 11.83 34.02 -18.66
N LEU A 5 12.37 35.22 -18.86
CA LEU A 5 13.31 35.55 -19.92
C LEU A 5 14.74 35.36 -19.38
N GLN A 6 15.49 34.40 -19.92
CA GLN A 6 16.93 34.34 -19.70
C GLN A 6 17.63 34.97 -20.91
N LYS A 7 18.35 36.08 -20.70
CA LYS A 7 19.16 36.74 -21.75
C LYS A 7 20.38 35.87 -22.06
N THR A 8 20.48 35.34 -23.27
CA THR A 8 21.77 34.88 -23.83
C THR A 8 22.32 35.96 -24.76
N GLY A 9 23.63 36.21 -24.64
CA GLY A 9 24.31 37.44 -25.06
C GLY A 9 24.47 37.71 -26.56
N LYS A 10 23.61 37.19 -27.45
CA LYS A 10 23.64 37.54 -28.88
C LYS A 10 22.24 37.57 -29.49
N GLY A 11 21.57 38.71 -29.34
CA GLY A 11 20.76 39.43 -30.34
C GLY A 11 19.86 38.71 -31.36
N SER A 12 19.48 37.45 -31.17
CA SER A 12 18.52 36.75 -32.04
C SER A 12 17.47 36.08 -31.16
N MET A 13 16.25 36.61 -31.26
CA MET A 13 15.08 36.13 -30.53
C MET A 13 14.49 34.95 -31.31
N LEU A 14 15.05 33.76 -31.11
CA LEU A 14 14.37 32.53 -31.54
C LEU A 14 13.19 32.29 -30.59
N PRO A 15 11.96 32.10 -31.08
CA PRO A 15 10.89 31.65 -30.22
C PRO A 15 11.25 30.24 -29.78
N LEU A 16 11.71 30.09 -28.53
CA LEU A 16 11.57 28.82 -27.82
C LEU A 16 10.05 28.59 -27.74
N PHE A 17 9.53 27.86 -28.72
CA PHE A 17 8.25 27.18 -28.59
C PHE A 17 8.41 26.21 -27.42
N SER A 18 8.23 26.72 -26.20
CA SER A 18 7.96 25.93 -25.01
C SER A 18 6.71 25.14 -25.35
N CYS A 19 6.90 23.90 -25.76
CA CYS A 19 5.84 22.98 -26.10
C CYS A 19 4.82 23.00 -24.95
N CYS A 20 3.64 23.60 -25.18
CA CYS A 20 2.53 23.68 -24.22
C CYS A 20 1.86 22.30 -24.02
N ARG A 21 2.65 21.24 -23.94
CA ARG A 21 2.18 19.89 -23.64
C ARG A 21 2.61 19.59 -22.21
N CYS A 22 1.65 19.22 -21.38
CA CYS A 22 1.91 18.84 -20.00
C CYS A 22 2.75 17.56 -19.98
N PRO A 23 3.93 17.55 -19.33
CA PRO A 23 4.83 16.39 -19.30
C PRO A 23 4.15 15.09 -18.84
N TYR A 24 3.20 15.18 -17.91
CA TYR A 24 2.43 14.03 -17.44
C TYR A 24 1.70 13.31 -18.58
N TYR A 25 0.96 14.06 -19.42
CA TYR A 25 0.22 13.45 -20.54
C TYR A 25 1.14 12.97 -21.65
N ILE A 26 2.28 13.64 -21.87
CA ILE A 26 3.29 13.18 -22.83
C ILE A 26 3.84 11.82 -22.38
N SER A 27 4.31 11.69 -21.14
CA SER A 27 4.83 10.42 -20.63
C SER A 27 3.78 9.31 -20.66
N ARG A 28 2.51 9.64 -20.38
CA ARG A 28 1.39 8.67 -20.44
C ARG A 28 1.10 8.17 -21.85
N GLU A 29 1.39 8.93 -22.91
CA GLU A 29 1.26 8.41 -24.28
C GLU A 29 2.53 7.71 -24.75
N LEU A 30 3.71 8.24 -24.40
CA LEU A 30 4.99 7.67 -24.83
C LEU A 30 5.24 6.27 -24.28
N HIS A 31 4.82 5.96 -23.04
CA HIS A 31 5.09 4.65 -22.44
C HIS A 31 4.55 3.47 -23.27
N LYS A 32 3.57 3.69 -24.15
CA LYS A 32 2.97 2.66 -25.00
C LYS A 32 3.91 2.16 -26.10
N VAL A 33 4.99 2.89 -26.37
CA VAL A 33 5.91 2.63 -27.49
C VAL A 33 7.38 2.66 -27.07
N VAL A 34 7.69 2.60 -25.77
CA VAL A 34 9.08 2.56 -25.29
C VAL A 34 9.61 1.13 -25.21
N ASP A 35 10.90 0.96 -25.47
CA ASP A 35 11.61 -0.30 -25.23
C ASP A 35 11.97 -0.49 -23.74
N ILE A 36 12.11 0.63 -22.99
CA ILE A 36 12.49 0.64 -21.58
C ILE A 36 11.57 1.58 -20.82
N LEU A 37 10.90 1.06 -19.79
CA LEU A 37 10.03 1.81 -18.89
C LEU A 37 10.60 1.80 -17.47
N PHE A 38 10.86 3.00 -16.93
CA PHE A 38 11.19 3.17 -15.51
C PHE A 38 9.92 3.51 -14.75
N ALA A 39 9.58 2.70 -13.74
CA ALA A 39 8.41 2.91 -12.90
C ALA A 39 8.72 2.53 -11.44
N PRO A 40 8.16 3.26 -10.46
CA PRO A 40 8.26 2.87 -9.05
C PRO A 40 7.50 1.56 -8.78
N TYR A 41 7.90 0.83 -7.74
CA TYR A 41 7.34 -0.48 -7.41
C TYR A 41 5.81 -0.49 -7.27
N ASN A 42 5.24 0.52 -6.61
CA ASN A 42 3.80 0.59 -6.38
C ASN A 42 2.99 0.71 -7.68
N TYR A 43 3.56 1.20 -8.77
CA TYR A 43 2.87 1.22 -10.08
C TYR A 43 2.85 -0.14 -10.77
N LEU A 44 3.81 -1.01 -10.43
CA LEU A 44 3.96 -2.34 -11.01
C LEU A 44 3.24 -3.38 -10.16
N ILE A 45 3.37 -3.33 -8.83
CA ILE A 45 2.84 -4.33 -7.91
C ILE A 45 1.35 -4.10 -7.60
N ASP A 46 0.92 -2.86 -7.40
CA ASP A 46 -0.49 -2.57 -7.13
C ASP A 46 -1.35 -2.75 -8.38
N ARG A 47 -2.41 -3.56 -8.27
CA ARG A 47 -3.30 -3.89 -9.39
C ARG A 47 -4.06 -2.67 -9.91
N GLY A 48 -4.46 -1.75 -9.04
CA GLY A 48 -5.20 -0.54 -9.42
C GLY A 48 -4.33 0.38 -10.27
N ASN A 49 -3.13 0.68 -9.80
CA ASN A 49 -2.15 1.49 -10.52
C ASN A 49 -1.75 0.83 -11.85
N ARG A 50 -1.54 -0.49 -11.85
CA ARG A 50 -1.16 -1.24 -13.06
C ARG A 50 -2.21 -1.11 -14.16
N LYS A 51 -3.50 -1.22 -13.82
CA LYS A 51 -4.62 -1.03 -14.78
C LYS A 51 -4.59 0.36 -15.41
N SER A 52 -4.25 1.40 -14.64
CA SER A 52 -4.20 2.78 -15.14
C SER A 52 -3.07 3.03 -16.16
N LEU A 53 -1.97 2.29 -16.03
CA LEU A 53 -0.84 2.39 -16.94
C LEU A 53 -1.08 1.64 -18.24
N ALA A 54 -1.87 0.56 -18.27
CA ALA A 54 -2.12 -0.23 -19.48
C ALA A 54 -0.82 -0.71 -20.17
N ILE A 55 0.17 -1.09 -19.38
CA ILE A 55 1.42 -1.70 -19.85
C ILE A 55 1.11 -3.05 -20.51
N ASP A 56 1.70 -3.31 -21.67
CA ASP A 56 1.76 -4.64 -22.25
C ASP A 56 2.90 -5.43 -21.60
N TRP A 57 2.57 -6.57 -21.02
CA TRP A 57 3.50 -7.40 -20.24
C TRP A 57 3.99 -8.60 -21.02
N ASP A 58 3.36 -8.92 -22.16
CA ASP A 58 3.71 -10.10 -22.93
C ASP A 58 5.16 -10.03 -23.39
N ASN A 59 5.90 -11.11 -23.16
CA ASN A 59 7.30 -11.24 -23.53
C ASN A 59 8.23 -10.16 -22.93
N SER A 60 7.82 -9.48 -21.86
CA SER A 60 8.61 -8.43 -21.20
C SER A 60 9.62 -8.98 -20.19
N ILE A 61 10.65 -8.19 -19.88
CA ILE A 61 11.60 -8.45 -18.79
C ILE A 61 11.38 -7.43 -17.69
N LEU A 62 11.10 -7.90 -16.48
CA LEU A 62 10.85 -7.06 -15.32
C LEU A 62 12.07 -7.06 -14.40
N ILE A 63 12.63 -5.88 -14.13
CA ILE A 63 13.80 -5.72 -13.25
C ILE A 63 13.37 -4.92 -12.01
N PHE A 64 13.45 -5.55 -10.84
CA PHE A 64 13.30 -4.87 -9.56
C PHE A 64 14.69 -4.54 -9.00
N ASP A 65 15.02 -3.26 -8.95
CA ASP A 65 16.28 -2.77 -8.39
C ASP A 65 16.11 -2.30 -6.95
N GLU A 66 17.03 -2.66 -6.05
CA GLU A 66 16.91 -2.53 -4.60
C GLU A 66 15.73 -3.31 -4.00
N ALA A 67 15.55 -4.55 -4.44
CA ALA A 67 14.38 -5.40 -4.12
C ALA A 67 14.31 -5.93 -2.67
N HIS A 68 15.00 -5.30 -1.71
CA HIS A 68 15.00 -5.70 -0.30
C HIS A 68 13.68 -5.40 0.43
N ASN A 69 12.79 -4.56 -0.14
CA ASN A 69 11.43 -4.32 0.39
C ASN A 69 10.33 -5.01 -0.44
N LEU A 70 10.70 -5.85 -1.41
CA LEU A 70 9.72 -6.42 -2.34
C LEU A 70 8.71 -7.33 -1.61
N GLU A 71 9.16 -8.06 -0.58
CA GLU A 71 8.34 -8.95 0.23
C GLU A 71 7.13 -8.22 0.84
N SER A 72 7.38 -7.16 1.62
CA SER A 72 6.32 -6.40 2.29
C SER A 72 5.38 -5.74 1.29
N LEU A 73 5.90 -5.16 0.21
CA LEU A 73 5.09 -4.52 -0.83
C LEU A 73 4.17 -5.51 -1.54
N CYS A 74 4.66 -6.71 -1.84
CA CYS A 74 3.84 -7.77 -2.44
C CYS A 74 2.77 -8.30 -1.49
N ALA A 75 3.11 -8.49 -0.21
CA ALA A 75 2.15 -8.88 0.81
C ALA A 75 1.05 -7.83 0.98
N ASP A 76 1.41 -6.54 1.04
CA ASP A 76 0.49 -5.41 1.17
C ASP A 76 -0.44 -5.31 -0.05
N ALA A 77 0.10 -5.38 -1.26
CA ALA A 77 -0.71 -5.32 -2.50
C ALA A 77 -1.66 -6.52 -2.68
N ALA A 78 -1.35 -7.65 -2.05
CA ALA A 78 -2.21 -8.82 -2.01
C ALA A 78 -3.21 -8.79 -0.84
N SER A 79 -3.14 -7.79 0.03
CA SER A 79 -3.96 -7.61 1.24
C SER A 79 -4.98 -6.49 1.06
N PHE A 80 -5.94 -6.40 1.98
CA PHE A 80 -6.80 -5.21 2.09
C PHE A 80 -7.22 -4.93 3.52
N ASP A 81 -7.52 -3.65 3.77
CA ASP A 81 -8.21 -3.17 4.96
C ASP A 81 -9.48 -2.42 4.56
N LEU A 82 -10.62 -2.84 5.12
CA LEU A 82 -11.92 -2.21 4.96
C LEU A 82 -12.35 -1.56 6.28
N PRO A 83 -11.93 -0.31 6.53
CA PRO A 83 -12.36 0.42 7.72
C PRO A 83 -13.82 0.87 7.60
N SER A 84 -14.50 0.97 8.74
CA SER A 84 -15.92 1.35 8.80
C SER A 84 -16.24 2.65 8.05
N TRP A 85 -15.38 3.67 8.13
CA TRP A 85 -15.60 4.95 7.43
C TRP A 85 -15.63 4.79 5.89
N LEU A 86 -14.79 3.89 5.34
CA LEU A 86 -14.73 3.63 3.91
C LEU A 86 -16.00 2.91 3.45
N LEU A 87 -16.45 1.93 4.25
CA LEU A 87 -17.70 1.22 3.98
C LEU A 87 -18.93 2.15 4.05
N THR A 88 -18.99 3.05 5.04
CA THR A 88 -20.05 4.08 5.12
C THR A 88 -20.02 5.01 3.91
N ALA A 89 -18.83 5.41 3.44
CA ALA A 89 -18.70 6.23 2.25
C ALA A 89 -19.18 5.49 0.98
N CYS A 90 -18.87 4.20 0.85
CA CYS A 90 -19.37 3.33 -0.23
C CYS A 90 -20.91 3.23 -0.20
N ILE A 91 -21.51 3.04 0.99
CA ILE A 91 -22.97 3.01 1.15
C ILE A 91 -23.61 4.33 0.71
N SER A 92 -22.96 5.47 1.01
CA SER A 92 -23.42 6.77 0.57
C SER A 92 -23.32 6.95 -0.95
N GLU A 93 -22.23 6.51 -1.57
CA GLU A 93 -22.05 6.56 -3.03
C GLU A 93 -23.06 5.68 -3.76
N ALA A 94 -23.32 4.47 -3.27
CA ALA A 94 -24.36 3.61 -3.82
C ALA A 94 -25.75 4.25 -3.70
N LYS A 95 -26.04 4.97 -2.61
CA LYS A 95 -27.29 5.76 -2.49
C LYS A 95 -27.35 6.86 -3.54
N SER A 96 -26.28 7.64 -3.70
CA SER A 96 -26.22 8.69 -4.72
C SER A 96 -26.46 8.16 -6.13
N CYS A 97 -25.98 6.95 -6.45
CA CYS A 97 -26.26 6.31 -7.74
C CYS A 97 -27.74 5.97 -7.95
N ILE A 98 -28.45 5.54 -6.90
CA ILE A 98 -29.90 5.33 -6.95
C ILE A 98 -30.60 6.66 -7.26
N ASP A 99 -30.30 7.70 -6.48
CA ASP A 99 -30.94 9.01 -6.63
C ASP A 99 -30.66 9.60 -8.04
N LEU A 100 -29.41 9.56 -8.51
CA LEU A 100 -29.02 10.04 -9.85
C LEU A 100 -29.67 9.26 -10.98
N SER A 101 -29.69 7.92 -10.90
CA SER A 101 -30.30 7.09 -11.94
C SER A 101 -31.82 7.27 -12.01
N MET A 102 -32.49 7.53 -10.88
CA MET A 102 -33.90 7.89 -10.85
C MET A 102 -34.15 9.27 -11.48
N SER A 103 -33.40 10.30 -11.08
CA SER A 103 -33.54 11.65 -11.64
C SER A 103 -33.31 11.68 -13.15
N ARG A 104 -32.27 11.00 -13.66
CA ARG A 104 -32.01 10.94 -15.12
C ARG A 104 -33.13 10.22 -15.89
N ARG A 105 -33.74 9.19 -15.30
CA ARG A 105 -34.90 8.51 -15.90
C ARG A 105 -36.11 9.44 -16.01
N GLU A 106 -36.34 10.27 -14.99
CA GLU A 106 -37.46 11.21 -14.99
C GLU A 106 -37.23 12.40 -15.94
N GLU A 107 -36.03 12.98 -15.94
CA GLU A 107 -35.72 14.20 -16.70
C GLU A 107 -35.39 13.93 -18.17
N SER A 108 -34.69 12.83 -18.47
CA SER A 108 -34.13 12.56 -19.80
C SER A 108 -34.57 11.21 -20.41
N ASN A 109 -35.41 10.44 -19.70
CA ASN A 109 -35.82 9.08 -20.08
C ASN A 109 -34.64 8.13 -20.37
N ASP A 110 -33.47 8.43 -19.79
CA ASP A 110 -32.26 7.61 -19.91
C ASP A 110 -32.39 6.37 -19.02
N LYS A 111 -32.50 5.20 -19.66
CA LYS A 111 -32.63 3.89 -19.00
C LYS A 111 -31.32 3.13 -18.95
N SER A 112 -30.20 3.76 -19.31
CA SER A 112 -28.87 3.11 -19.34
C SER A 112 -28.48 2.53 -18.00
N TRP A 113 -28.92 3.16 -16.90
CA TRP A 113 -28.59 2.75 -15.54
C TRP A 113 -29.82 2.19 -14.82
N ASN A 114 -29.67 1.04 -14.14
CA ASN A 114 -30.75 0.42 -13.37
C ASN A 114 -30.66 0.76 -11.86
N PRO A 115 -31.59 1.57 -11.29
CA PRO A 115 -31.57 1.91 -9.87
C PRO A 115 -31.69 0.69 -8.97
N ASP A 116 -32.35 -0.38 -9.43
CA ASP A 116 -32.48 -1.62 -8.66
C ASP A 116 -31.12 -2.29 -8.42
N ASN A 117 -30.21 -2.22 -9.40
CA ASN A 117 -28.85 -2.76 -9.25
C ASN A 117 -28.09 -2.02 -8.13
N PHE A 118 -28.17 -0.69 -8.10
CA PHE A 118 -27.55 0.12 -7.05
C PHE A 118 -28.22 -0.06 -5.69
N ALA A 119 -29.54 -0.29 -5.67
CA ALA A 119 -30.27 -0.62 -4.44
C ALA A 119 -29.83 -1.98 -3.86
N ILE A 120 -29.64 -2.99 -4.72
CA ILE A 120 -29.09 -4.30 -4.33
C ILE A 120 -27.68 -4.13 -3.76
N LEU A 121 -26.80 -3.41 -4.46
CA LEU A 121 -25.44 -3.12 -3.99
C LEU A 121 -25.46 -2.43 -2.61
N ARG A 122 -26.26 -1.37 -2.45
CA ARG A 122 -26.39 -0.64 -1.19
C ARG A 122 -26.88 -1.54 -0.06
N ALA A 123 -27.89 -2.38 -0.33
CA ALA A 123 -28.42 -3.32 0.66
C ALA A 123 -27.36 -4.35 1.09
N LEU A 124 -26.54 -4.84 0.17
CA LEU A 124 -25.43 -5.74 0.45
C LEU A 124 -24.37 -5.06 1.33
N LEU A 125 -23.96 -3.83 1.01
CA LEU A 125 -22.97 -3.08 1.80
C LEU A 125 -23.47 -2.81 3.23
N LEU A 126 -24.77 -2.51 3.40
CA LEU A 126 -25.39 -2.36 4.72
C LEU A 126 -25.40 -3.67 5.51
N LYS A 127 -25.68 -4.81 4.86
CA LYS A 127 -25.61 -6.13 5.50
C LYS A 127 -24.16 -6.49 5.89
N LEU A 128 -23.19 -6.14 5.05
CA LEU A 128 -21.77 -6.32 5.36
C LEU A 128 -21.34 -5.47 6.56
N GLU A 129 -21.73 -4.19 6.61
CA GLU A 129 -21.47 -3.31 7.76
C GLU A 129 -22.02 -3.92 9.05
N LYS A 130 -23.27 -4.39 9.01
CA LYS A 130 -23.91 -5.06 10.14
C LYS A 130 -23.17 -6.34 10.53
N ARG A 131 -22.79 -7.19 9.57
CA ARG A 131 -22.09 -8.46 9.84
C ARG A 131 -20.75 -8.23 10.53
N ILE A 132 -19.98 -7.24 10.09
CA ILE A 132 -18.70 -6.85 10.72
C ILE A 132 -18.92 -6.32 12.15
N ALA A 133 -19.97 -5.53 12.36
CA ALA A 133 -20.34 -5.01 13.68
C ALA A 133 -20.78 -6.11 14.68
N GLU A 134 -21.26 -7.25 14.18
CA GLU A 134 -21.71 -8.40 15.01
C GLU A 134 -20.60 -9.43 15.28
N VAL A 135 -19.40 -9.28 14.71
CA VAL A 135 -18.27 -10.17 14.99
C VAL A 135 -17.94 -10.13 16.49
N PRO A 136 -17.82 -11.29 17.18
CA PRO A 136 -17.52 -11.33 18.60
C PRO A 136 -16.05 -10.97 18.84
N ILE A 137 -15.79 -9.80 19.43
CA ILE A 137 -14.45 -9.35 19.84
C ILE A 137 -14.38 -9.46 21.36
N GLU A 138 -13.57 -10.40 21.85
CA GLU A 138 -13.40 -10.63 23.30
C GLU A 138 -12.44 -9.61 23.94
N SER A 139 -11.39 -9.21 23.21
CA SER A 139 -10.42 -8.21 23.64
C SER A 139 -10.22 -7.16 22.55
N LYS A 140 -10.36 -5.88 22.91
CA LYS A 140 -10.09 -4.77 21.96
C LYS A 140 -8.62 -4.73 21.51
N GLU A 141 -7.71 -5.20 22.35
CA GLU A 141 -6.28 -5.25 22.02
C GLU A 141 -5.96 -6.36 21.02
N LEU A 142 -6.57 -7.54 21.19
CA LEU A 142 -6.27 -8.71 20.35
C LEU A 142 -7.18 -8.82 19.11
N GLY A 143 -8.32 -8.13 19.10
CA GLY A 143 -9.30 -8.21 18.02
C GLY A 143 -9.89 -9.62 17.86
N PHE A 144 -10.40 -9.90 16.66
CA PHE A 144 -10.90 -11.22 16.26
C PHE A 144 -10.12 -11.72 15.04
N THR A 145 -9.43 -12.86 15.16
CA THR A 145 -8.62 -13.42 14.08
C THR A 145 -9.08 -14.83 13.71
N ARG A 146 -9.19 -15.11 12.40
CA ARG A 146 -9.54 -16.42 11.84
C ARG A 146 -8.64 -16.80 10.66
N PRO A 147 -8.55 -18.09 10.30
CA PRO A 147 -7.89 -18.52 9.07
C PRO A 147 -8.48 -17.82 7.84
N GLY A 148 -7.66 -17.58 6.82
CA GLY A 148 -8.06 -16.88 5.60
C GLY A 148 -9.34 -17.40 4.93
N PRO A 149 -9.61 -18.72 4.84
CA PRO A 149 -10.84 -19.24 4.25
C PRO A 149 -12.15 -18.79 4.92
N TYR A 150 -12.10 -18.32 6.18
CA TYR A 150 -13.27 -17.78 6.88
C TYR A 150 -13.94 -16.62 6.12
N ILE A 151 -13.19 -15.89 5.28
CA ILE A 151 -13.76 -14.80 4.48
C ILE A 151 -14.92 -15.26 3.59
N TYR A 152 -14.87 -16.49 3.07
CA TYR A 152 -15.92 -17.05 2.22
C TYR A 152 -17.17 -17.44 3.02
N GLU A 153 -17.02 -17.79 4.29
CA GLU A 153 -18.16 -17.99 5.19
C GLU A 153 -18.84 -16.65 5.50
N LEU A 154 -18.05 -15.64 5.88
CA LEU A 154 -18.54 -14.30 6.19
C LEU A 154 -19.28 -13.66 5.00
N LEU A 155 -18.72 -13.79 3.80
CA LEU A 155 -19.33 -13.30 2.56
C LEU A 155 -20.45 -14.23 2.05
N GLY A 156 -20.36 -15.53 2.30
CA GLY A 156 -21.37 -16.52 1.95
C GLY A 156 -22.71 -16.27 2.66
N ASP A 157 -22.68 -15.87 3.94
CA ASP A 157 -23.86 -15.42 4.71
C ASP A 157 -24.61 -14.26 4.03
N LEU A 158 -23.91 -13.50 3.16
CA LEU A 158 -24.43 -12.36 2.40
C LEU A 158 -24.77 -12.73 0.95
N ASN A 159 -24.74 -14.02 0.59
CA ASN A 159 -24.86 -14.56 -0.76
C ASN A 159 -23.78 -14.03 -1.74
N VAL A 160 -22.61 -13.67 -1.22
CA VAL A 160 -21.45 -13.28 -2.04
C VAL A 160 -20.60 -14.51 -2.32
N THR A 161 -20.59 -14.90 -3.59
CA THR A 161 -19.95 -16.09 -4.15
C THR A 161 -19.15 -15.67 -5.39
N HIS A 162 -18.39 -16.58 -6.00
CA HIS A 162 -17.70 -16.31 -7.28
C HIS A 162 -18.61 -15.68 -8.34
N ASN A 163 -19.81 -16.23 -8.53
CA ASN A 163 -20.74 -15.78 -9.57
C ASN A 163 -21.38 -14.42 -9.22
N THR A 164 -21.74 -14.20 -7.95
CA THR A 164 -22.36 -12.94 -7.54
C THR A 164 -21.32 -11.84 -7.40
N ALA A 165 -20.07 -12.15 -7.08
CA ALA A 165 -18.97 -11.19 -7.01
C ALA A 165 -18.71 -10.52 -8.36
N THR A 166 -18.71 -11.27 -9.47
CA THR A 166 -18.54 -10.68 -10.82
C THR A 166 -19.67 -9.71 -11.14
N MET A 167 -20.92 -10.08 -10.83
CA MET A 167 -22.08 -9.19 -11.01
C MET A 167 -21.95 -7.91 -10.17
N ILE A 168 -21.54 -8.04 -8.90
CA ILE A 168 -21.32 -6.89 -8.01
C ILE A 168 -20.22 -5.98 -8.55
N ILE A 169 -19.12 -6.54 -9.04
CA ILE A 169 -18.03 -5.80 -9.66
C ILE A 169 -18.52 -5.00 -10.87
N ASP A 170 -19.35 -5.59 -11.73
CA ASP A 170 -19.89 -4.88 -12.90
C ASP A 170 -20.86 -3.77 -12.50
N ILE A 171 -21.72 -3.97 -11.49
CA ILE A 171 -22.56 -2.90 -10.93
C ILE A 171 -21.71 -1.77 -10.35
N ILE A 172 -20.57 -2.07 -9.73
CA ILE A 172 -19.65 -1.05 -9.21
C ILE A 172 -18.99 -0.27 -10.36
N LYS A 173 -18.61 -0.92 -11.46
CA LYS A 173 -18.09 -0.21 -12.65
C LYS A 173 -19.13 0.76 -13.21
N ASP A 174 -20.37 0.31 -13.32
CA ASP A 174 -21.50 1.14 -13.76
C ASP A 174 -21.70 2.35 -12.82
N ALA A 175 -21.63 2.12 -11.50
CA ALA A 175 -21.70 3.18 -10.50
C ALA A 175 -20.56 4.19 -10.63
N ALA A 176 -19.33 3.73 -10.88
CA ALA A 176 -18.17 4.59 -11.06
C ALA A 176 -18.35 5.52 -12.27
N VAL A 177 -18.80 4.99 -13.42
CA VAL A 177 -19.07 5.78 -14.62
C VAL A 177 -20.17 6.82 -14.36
N LEU A 178 -21.29 6.41 -13.76
CA LEU A 178 -22.40 7.32 -13.44
C LEU A 178 -21.97 8.49 -12.52
N LEU A 179 -21.17 8.20 -11.49
CA LEU A 179 -20.65 9.20 -10.57
C LEU A 179 -19.61 10.12 -11.21
N GLU A 180 -18.81 9.62 -12.16
CA GLU A 180 -17.86 10.43 -12.92
C GLU A 180 -18.57 11.39 -13.87
N GLU A 181 -19.62 10.95 -14.56
CA GLU A 181 -20.42 11.80 -15.44
C GLU A 181 -21.11 12.95 -14.68
N ASP A 182 -21.64 12.69 -13.48
CA ASP A 182 -22.23 13.73 -12.62
C ASP A 182 -21.19 14.76 -12.14
N LYS A 183 -19.94 14.33 -11.92
CA LYS A 183 -18.85 15.21 -11.47
C LYS A 183 -18.32 16.15 -12.57
N GLN A 184 -18.68 16.00 -13.85
CA GLN A 184 -18.16 16.86 -14.94
C GLN A 184 -18.54 18.35 -14.85
N GLY A 185 -19.21 18.82 -13.78
CA GLY A 185 -19.46 20.24 -13.49
C GLY A 185 -18.93 20.77 -12.14
N LYS A 186 -18.32 19.94 -11.28
CA LYS A 186 -17.81 20.32 -9.94
C LYS A 186 -16.41 19.72 -9.73
N SER A 187 -15.54 20.42 -8.99
CA SER A 187 -14.10 20.14 -8.83
C SER A 187 -13.69 18.66 -8.91
N LYS A 188 -12.58 18.35 -9.60
CA LYS A 188 -11.90 17.02 -9.62
C LYS A 188 -11.76 16.44 -8.22
N GLY A 189 -12.77 15.70 -7.78
CA GLY A 189 -12.82 15.04 -6.49
C GLY A 189 -12.26 13.63 -6.59
N THR A 190 -11.76 13.15 -5.46
CA THR A 190 -11.28 11.79 -5.16
C THR A 190 -12.08 10.72 -5.92
N GLY A 191 -11.37 9.68 -6.41
CA GLY A 191 -11.92 8.56 -7.19
C GLY A 191 -13.11 7.87 -6.52
N CYS A 192 -13.81 7.02 -7.28
CA CYS A 192 -14.99 6.30 -6.78
C CYS A 192 -14.60 5.34 -5.66
N ARG A 193 -15.11 5.54 -4.45
CA ARG A 193 -14.73 4.73 -3.27
C ARG A 193 -15.30 3.32 -3.36
N LEU A 194 -16.39 3.13 -4.10
CA LEU A 194 -16.93 1.80 -4.40
C LEU A 194 -15.91 0.90 -5.11
N GLU A 195 -14.94 1.45 -5.84
CA GLU A 195 -13.88 0.66 -6.47
C GLU A 195 -13.06 -0.14 -5.44
N SER A 196 -12.90 0.36 -4.21
CA SER A 196 -12.24 -0.40 -3.14
C SER A 196 -12.97 -1.71 -2.81
N ILE A 197 -14.29 -1.77 -2.96
CA ILE A 197 -15.07 -3.01 -2.80
C ILE A 197 -14.82 -3.94 -4.00
N SER A 198 -14.69 -3.40 -5.21
CA SER A 198 -14.33 -4.18 -6.40
C SER A 198 -12.94 -4.80 -6.25
N ASP A 199 -11.96 -4.03 -5.79
CA ASP A 199 -10.60 -4.51 -5.57
C ASP A 199 -10.55 -5.61 -4.49
N MET A 200 -11.27 -5.42 -3.38
CA MET A 200 -11.45 -6.45 -2.36
C MET A 200 -12.00 -7.76 -2.96
N LEU A 201 -13.08 -7.68 -3.75
CA LEU A 201 -13.68 -8.86 -4.38
C LEU A 201 -12.73 -9.51 -5.40
N ASN A 202 -11.98 -8.72 -6.17
CA ASN A 202 -10.97 -9.22 -7.10
C ASN A 202 -9.79 -9.90 -6.39
N ILE A 203 -9.46 -9.51 -5.15
CA ILE A 203 -8.44 -10.17 -4.32
C ILE A 203 -8.99 -11.49 -3.77
N ILE A 204 -10.22 -11.49 -3.25
CA ILE A 204 -10.89 -12.67 -2.67
C ILE A 204 -11.15 -13.73 -3.72
N PHE A 205 -11.84 -13.39 -4.81
CA PHE A 205 -12.33 -14.33 -5.81
C PHE A 205 -11.37 -14.49 -7.02
N ARG A 206 -10.06 -14.27 -6.83
CA ARG A 206 -9.06 -14.38 -7.91
C ARG A 206 -8.93 -15.78 -8.52
N GLU A 207 -9.12 -16.83 -7.72
CA GLU A 207 -8.97 -18.23 -8.11
C GLU A 207 -10.22 -19.03 -7.79
N LYS A 208 -10.70 -19.85 -8.73
CA LYS A 208 -11.94 -20.63 -8.56
C LYS A 208 -11.90 -21.61 -7.38
N ASN A 209 -10.73 -22.17 -7.08
CA ASN A 209 -10.54 -23.16 -6.01
C ASN A 209 -10.29 -22.53 -4.63
N ASN A 210 -10.15 -21.20 -4.56
CA ASN A 210 -9.84 -20.45 -3.34
C ASN A 210 -8.57 -20.90 -2.59
N SER A 211 -7.66 -21.61 -3.26
CA SER A 211 -6.52 -22.27 -2.60
C SER A 211 -5.54 -21.28 -1.99
N HIS A 212 -5.40 -20.09 -2.60
CA HIS A 212 -4.60 -18.98 -2.12
C HIS A 212 -5.01 -18.50 -0.73
N ALA A 213 -6.28 -18.62 -0.34
CA ALA A 213 -6.80 -18.15 0.94
C ALA A 213 -6.13 -18.81 2.16
N ASN A 214 -5.49 -19.98 1.99
CA ASN A 214 -4.73 -20.63 3.06
C ASN A 214 -3.53 -19.81 3.55
N PHE A 215 -3.04 -18.89 2.72
CA PHE A 215 -1.95 -17.97 3.06
C PHE A 215 -2.44 -16.66 3.69
N TYR A 216 -3.73 -16.55 3.98
CA TYR A 216 -4.33 -15.34 4.53
C TYR A 216 -4.77 -15.50 5.99
N ARG A 217 -4.98 -14.36 6.64
CA ARG A 217 -5.73 -14.25 7.90
C ARG A 217 -6.82 -13.21 7.75
N VAL A 218 -8.01 -13.54 8.25
CA VAL A 218 -9.08 -12.56 8.45
C VAL A 218 -8.89 -11.97 9.84
N HIS A 219 -8.86 -10.66 9.94
CA HIS A 219 -8.77 -9.95 11.20
C HIS A 219 -9.85 -8.88 11.29
N VAL A 220 -10.48 -8.74 12.46
CA VAL A 220 -11.40 -7.64 12.75
C VAL A 220 -10.95 -6.96 14.02
N GLN A 221 -10.63 -5.66 13.91
CA GLN A 221 -10.20 -4.85 15.04
C GLN A 221 -11.19 -3.72 15.29
N GLU A 222 -11.43 -3.43 16.57
CA GLU A 222 -12.19 -2.25 16.99
C GLU A 222 -11.20 -1.11 17.26
N GLY A 223 -11.32 -0.02 16.49
CA GLY A 223 -10.50 1.17 16.65
C GLY A 223 -11.07 2.14 17.69
N GLU A 224 -10.29 3.16 18.04
CA GLU A 224 -10.79 4.29 18.81
C GLU A 224 -11.83 5.07 17.97
N ALA A 225 -13.07 5.10 18.44
CA ALA A 225 -14.15 5.79 17.76
C ALA A 225 -13.85 7.30 17.68
N LYS A 226 -13.97 7.90 16.49
CA LYS A 226 -13.95 9.36 16.36
C LYS A 226 -15.15 9.94 17.11
N ALA A 227 -15.05 11.17 17.64
CA ALA A 227 -16.10 11.79 18.47
C ALA A 227 -17.52 11.76 17.84
N ALA A 228 -17.61 11.77 16.50
CA ALA A 228 -18.87 11.67 15.76
C ALA A 228 -19.51 10.25 15.79
N ASP A 229 -18.70 9.20 15.89
CA ASP A 229 -19.15 7.81 15.94
C ASP A 229 -19.63 7.43 17.35
N VAL A 230 -19.04 8.03 18.39
CA VAL A 230 -19.45 7.89 19.79
C VAL A 230 -20.91 8.31 20.00
N LEU A 231 -21.36 9.36 19.31
CA LEU A 231 -22.74 9.87 19.35
C LEU A 231 -23.78 8.88 18.80
N LYS A 232 -23.38 7.91 17.98
CA LYS A 232 -24.27 6.89 17.40
C LYS A 232 -24.15 5.53 18.09
N GLY A 233 -23.27 5.37 19.08
CA GLY A 233 -23.06 4.12 19.82
C GLY A 233 -22.61 2.94 18.97
N LYS A 234 -22.15 3.16 17.73
CA LYS A 234 -21.67 2.09 16.83
C LYS A 234 -20.17 1.89 17.01
N PRO A 235 -19.68 0.65 17.21
CA PRO A 235 -18.25 0.38 17.27
C PRO A 235 -17.61 0.62 15.89
N SER A 236 -16.54 1.41 15.84
CA SER A 236 -15.76 1.61 14.62
C SER A 236 -14.83 0.42 14.44
N ARG A 237 -15.10 -0.41 13.43
CA ARG A 237 -14.33 -1.63 13.16
C ARG A 237 -13.71 -1.62 11.78
N THR A 238 -12.57 -2.28 11.67
CA THR A 238 -11.87 -2.54 10.40
C THR A 238 -11.87 -4.03 10.14
N LEU A 239 -12.35 -4.44 8.97
CA LEU A 239 -12.19 -5.80 8.45
C LEU A 239 -10.94 -5.86 7.59
N SER A 240 -10.03 -6.75 7.93
CA SER A 240 -8.75 -6.92 7.27
C SER A 240 -8.59 -8.33 6.74
N TRP A 241 -8.00 -8.47 5.56
CA TRP A 241 -7.57 -9.76 5.01
C TRP A 241 -6.13 -9.67 4.56
N TRP A 242 -5.23 -10.16 5.42
CA TRP A 242 -3.80 -10.00 5.24
C TRP A 242 -3.16 -11.23 4.65
N CYS A 243 -2.38 -11.04 3.60
CA CYS A 243 -1.61 -12.03 2.90
C CYS A 243 -0.26 -12.25 3.60
N PHE A 244 0.08 -13.50 3.89
CA PHE A 244 1.38 -13.91 4.43
C PHE A 244 2.18 -14.73 3.41
N ASN A 245 1.88 -14.56 2.13
CA ASN A 245 2.62 -15.15 1.02
C ASN A 245 2.78 -14.12 -0.11
N PRO A 246 3.85 -13.33 -0.10
CA PRO A 246 4.11 -12.30 -1.13
C PRO A 246 4.24 -12.88 -2.54
N GLY A 247 4.59 -14.17 -2.68
CA GLY A 247 4.64 -14.86 -3.98
C GLY A 247 3.32 -14.79 -4.76
N ILE A 248 2.18 -14.63 -4.08
CA ILE A 248 0.86 -14.48 -4.72
C ILE A 248 0.81 -13.28 -5.66
N ALA A 249 1.37 -12.12 -5.27
CA ALA A 249 1.41 -10.94 -6.13
C ALA A 249 2.38 -11.15 -7.31
N MET A 250 3.50 -11.82 -7.06
CA MET A 250 4.53 -12.06 -8.08
C MET A 250 4.09 -13.06 -9.16
N HIS A 251 3.29 -14.07 -8.79
CA HIS A 251 2.73 -15.03 -9.74
C HIS A 251 1.83 -14.37 -10.79
N GLU A 252 1.23 -13.21 -10.51
CA GLU A 252 0.41 -12.47 -11.47
C GLU A 252 1.23 -12.03 -12.70
N PHE A 253 2.48 -11.63 -12.51
CA PHE A 253 3.35 -11.23 -13.62
C PHE A 253 3.59 -12.38 -14.60
N SER A 254 3.76 -13.60 -14.06
CA SER A 254 3.87 -14.81 -14.88
C SER A 254 2.59 -15.07 -15.70
N GLN A 255 1.42 -14.89 -15.09
CA GLN A 255 0.12 -15.03 -15.79
C GLN A 255 -0.10 -13.95 -16.86
N MET A 256 0.52 -12.78 -16.70
CA MET A 256 0.43 -11.66 -17.64
C MET A 256 1.44 -11.75 -18.80
N GLY A 257 2.22 -12.83 -18.88
CA GLY A 257 3.16 -13.06 -19.99
C GLY A 257 4.56 -12.50 -19.78
N VAL A 258 4.90 -12.04 -18.56
CA VAL A 258 6.28 -11.61 -18.25
C VAL A 258 7.24 -12.80 -18.43
N ARG A 259 8.22 -12.63 -19.33
CA ARG A 259 9.16 -13.69 -19.69
C ARG A 259 10.19 -13.96 -18.61
N SER A 260 10.67 -12.91 -17.96
CA SER A 260 11.74 -13.03 -16.96
C SER A 260 11.61 -11.93 -15.92
N ILE A 261 11.82 -12.30 -14.65
CA ILE A 261 11.88 -11.37 -13.53
C ILE A 261 13.30 -11.43 -12.97
N ILE A 262 13.94 -10.28 -12.84
CA ILE A 262 15.28 -10.12 -12.30
C ILE A 262 15.18 -9.25 -11.05
N LEU A 263 15.77 -9.72 -9.95
CA LEU A 263 15.83 -9.00 -8.69
C LEU A 263 17.30 -8.63 -8.41
N THR A 264 17.57 -7.36 -8.19
CA THR A 264 18.89 -6.83 -7.84
C THR A 264 18.81 -6.04 -6.55
N SER A 265 19.86 -6.12 -5.72
CA SER A 265 20.02 -5.33 -4.50
C SER A 265 21.42 -5.53 -3.95
N GLY A 266 21.98 -4.51 -3.32
CA GLY A 266 23.23 -4.64 -2.55
C GLY A 266 23.09 -5.40 -1.22
N THR A 267 21.86 -5.66 -0.76
CA THR A 267 21.57 -6.15 0.60
C THR A 267 20.74 -7.44 0.65
N LEU A 268 20.47 -8.09 -0.50
CA LEU A 268 19.71 -9.34 -0.58
C LEU A 268 20.54 -10.57 -0.18
N SER A 269 20.98 -10.64 1.08
CA SER A 269 21.68 -11.80 1.62
C SER A 269 21.10 -12.16 3.00
N PRO A 270 20.90 -13.46 3.31
CA PRO A 270 21.14 -14.64 2.46
C PRO A 270 20.06 -14.88 1.39
N LEU A 271 20.46 -15.20 0.15
CA LEU A 271 19.54 -15.40 -0.98
C LEU A 271 18.55 -16.56 -0.79
N ASP A 272 18.93 -17.59 -0.03
CA ASP A 272 18.05 -18.73 0.26
C ASP A 272 16.87 -18.35 1.17
N SER A 273 17.11 -17.47 2.16
CA SER A 273 16.04 -16.96 3.03
C SER A 273 15.05 -16.13 2.21
N PHE A 274 15.57 -15.22 1.40
CA PHE A 274 14.75 -14.34 0.56
C PHE A 274 13.90 -15.13 -0.45
N ALA A 275 14.47 -16.16 -1.08
CA ALA A 275 13.72 -17.04 -1.98
C ALA A 275 12.58 -17.79 -1.26
N GLN A 276 12.83 -18.26 -0.03
CA GLN A 276 11.84 -18.94 0.79
C GLN A 276 10.73 -18.00 1.27
N GLU A 277 11.06 -16.77 1.65
CA GLU A 277 10.10 -15.72 2.04
C GLU A 277 9.15 -15.37 0.89
N LEU A 278 9.69 -15.19 -0.32
CA LEU A 278 8.89 -14.98 -1.51
C LEU A 278 8.08 -16.22 -1.95
N LYS A 279 8.45 -17.41 -1.46
CA LYS A 279 7.95 -18.71 -1.96
C LYS A 279 8.04 -18.85 -3.48
N LEU A 280 9.09 -18.28 -4.06
CA LEU A 280 9.39 -18.35 -5.48
C LEU A 280 10.69 -19.11 -5.69
N ASP A 281 10.77 -19.82 -6.81
CA ASP A 281 12.02 -20.43 -7.21
C ASP A 281 12.85 -19.46 -8.05
N PHE A 282 14.06 -19.20 -7.59
CA PHE A 282 15.09 -18.45 -8.31
C PHE A 282 16.18 -19.42 -8.74
N PRO A 283 16.11 -19.99 -9.96
CA PRO A 283 17.07 -20.99 -10.41
C PRO A 283 18.47 -20.41 -10.64
N ILE A 284 18.55 -19.10 -10.91
CA ILE A 284 19.80 -18.36 -11.06
C ILE A 284 19.94 -17.45 -9.85
N ARG A 285 21.01 -17.67 -9.07
CA ARG A 285 21.36 -16.87 -7.88
C ARG A 285 22.83 -16.49 -7.99
N LEU A 286 23.13 -15.22 -7.76
CA LEU A 286 24.49 -14.70 -7.82
C LEU A 286 24.73 -13.79 -6.62
N GLU A 287 25.72 -14.15 -5.80
CA GLU A 287 26.22 -13.32 -4.71
C GLU A 287 27.70 -13.03 -5.00
N ASN A 288 28.01 -11.78 -5.30
CA ASN A 288 29.37 -11.36 -5.63
C ASN A 288 30.11 -10.92 -4.37
N PRO A 289 31.44 -11.11 -4.31
CA PRO A 289 32.24 -10.57 -3.22
C PRO A 289 32.14 -9.04 -3.16
N HIS A 290 32.35 -8.50 -1.96
CA HIS A 290 32.35 -7.06 -1.74
C HIS A 290 33.42 -6.36 -2.61
N VAL A 291 33.04 -5.27 -3.28
CA VAL A 291 33.91 -4.58 -4.27
C VAL A 291 35.07 -3.84 -3.61
N ILE A 292 34.87 -3.32 -2.40
CA ILE A 292 35.91 -2.58 -1.66
C ILE A 292 36.74 -3.50 -0.77
N SER A 293 37.98 -3.10 -0.49
CA SER A 293 38.89 -3.82 0.40
C SER A 293 38.63 -3.53 1.88
N SER A 294 39.00 -4.47 2.76
CA SER A 294 38.73 -4.44 4.21
C SER A 294 39.37 -3.27 4.97
N ASN A 295 40.30 -2.54 4.36
CA ASN A 295 40.90 -1.33 4.92
C ASN A 295 40.02 -0.08 4.72
N GLN A 296 39.00 -0.14 3.86
CA GLN A 296 38.10 0.97 3.56
C GLN A 296 36.84 0.96 4.42
N ILE A 297 36.44 -0.20 4.96
CA ILE A 297 35.30 -0.35 5.87
C ILE A 297 35.69 -1.25 7.04
N TRP A 298 35.36 -0.80 8.24
CA TRP A 298 35.35 -1.63 9.43
C TRP A 298 33.89 -1.93 9.82
N ALA A 299 33.53 -3.20 9.86
CA ALA A 299 32.27 -3.69 10.39
C ALA A 299 32.54 -4.49 11.65
N GLY A 300 31.91 -4.14 12.77
CA GLY A 300 32.14 -4.78 14.04
C GLY A 300 30.98 -4.59 15.00
N VAL A 301 30.85 -5.51 15.94
CA VAL A 301 29.89 -5.40 17.06
C VAL A 301 30.62 -4.77 18.23
N VAL A 302 30.04 -3.72 18.81
CA VAL A 302 30.55 -3.06 20.02
C VAL A 302 29.71 -3.51 21.22
N PRO A 303 30.15 -4.52 21.99
CA PRO A 303 29.33 -5.14 23.03
C PRO A 303 29.26 -4.31 24.33
N ALA A 304 30.20 -3.40 24.52
CA ALA A 304 30.31 -2.55 25.70
C ALA A 304 30.76 -1.15 25.29
N GLY A 305 30.30 -0.13 26.02
CA GLY A 305 30.72 1.24 25.78
C GLY A 305 32.00 1.63 26.51
N PRO A 306 32.33 2.93 26.50
CA PRO A 306 33.59 3.45 27.04
C PRO A 306 33.80 3.20 28.54
N SER A 307 32.73 3.01 29.31
CA SER A 307 32.80 2.72 30.74
C SER A 307 32.89 1.22 31.05
N GLY A 308 32.97 0.36 30.02
CA GLY A 308 32.97 -1.09 30.15
C GLY A 308 31.60 -1.71 30.43
N ARG A 309 30.53 -0.93 30.36
CA ARG A 309 29.16 -1.41 30.59
C ARG A 309 28.58 -1.99 29.30
N SER A 310 27.76 -3.03 29.42
CA SER A 310 27.14 -3.68 28.27
C SER A 310 26.18 -2.75 27.52
N LEU A 311 26.34 -2.68 26.19
CA LEU A 311 25.41 -2.03 25.28
C LEU A 311 24.32 -3.02 24.87
N ASN A 312 23.26 -3.11 25.68
CA ASN A 312 22.12 -3.99 25.43
C ASN A 312 20.81 -3.19 25.36
N SER A 313 20.22 -3.13 24.16
CA SER A 313 18.96 -2.42 23.88
C SER A 313 17.70 -3.29 24.01
N SER A 314 17.77 -4.42 24.70
CA SER A 314 16.59 -5.27 24.94
C SER A 314 15.48 -4.50 25.69
N TYR A 315 14.23 -4.98 25.59
CA TYR A 315 13.10 -4.39 26.30
C TYR A 315 13.36 -4.19 27.81
N ARG A 316 14.14 -5.09 28.43
CA ARG A 316 14.47 -5.05 29.86
C ARG A 316 15.44 -3.92 30.23
N THR A 317 16.30 -3.50 29.32
CA THR A 317 17.48 -2.67 29.63
C THR A 317 17.47 -1.32 28.92
N ARG A 318 16.74 -1.18 27.80
CA ARG A 318 16.72 0.03 26.96
C ARG A 318 16.27 1.30 27.70
N ASP A 319 15.42 1.15 28.72
CA ASP A 319 14.89 2.29 29.47
C ASP A 319 15.79 2.71 30.64
N SER A 320 16.80 1.89 30.98
CA SER A 320 17.76 2.15 32.05
C SER A 320 18.60 3.39 31.77
N LEU A 321 18.94 4.11 32.84
CA LEU A 321 19.79 5.30 32.73
C LEU A 321 21.21 4.92 32.33
N GLU A 322 21.68 3.76 32.80
CA GLU A 322 23.00 3.22 32.50
C GLU A 322 23.18 2.97 31.01
N TYR A 323 22.21 2.34 30.35
CA TYR A 323 22.25 2.11 28.90
C TYR A 323 22.28 3.44 28.12
N LYS A 324 21.39 4.38 28.47
CA LYS A 324 21.30 5.69 27.79
C LYS A 324 22.58 6.50 27.94
N GLN A 325 23.22 6.45 29.10
CA GLN A 325 24.51 7.08 29.36
C GLN A 325 25.63 6.45 28.52
N GLU A 326 25.68 5.13 28.52
CA GLU A 326 26.74 4.40 27.82
C GLU A 326 26.66 4.58 26.30
N LEU A 327 25.43 4.58 25.75
CA LEU A 327 25.19 4.89 24.34
C LEU A 327 25.59 6.32 23.99
N GLY A 328 25.24 7.30 24.83
CA GLY A 328 25.63 8.70 24.62
C GLY A 328 27.14 8.91 24.64
N ASN A 329 27.85 8.21 25.52
CA ASN A 329 29.32 8.26 25.61
C ASN A 329 30.01 7.60 24.40
N ALA A 330 29.40 6.58 23.79
CA ALA A 330 29.94 5.91 22.62
C ALA A 330 29.84 6.76 21.33
N ILE A 331 28.99 7.78 21.33
CA ILE A 331 28.73 8.65 20.18
C ILE A 331 29.71 9.82 20.19
N VAL A 332 30.50 9.94 19.12
CA VAL A 332 31.54 10.95 18.94
C VAL A 332 31.00 12.08 18.04
N PRO A 333 31.29 13.37 18.33
CA PRO A 333 30.98 14.45 17.40
C PRO A 333 31.77 14.28 16.09
N ASP A 334 31.16 14.73 14.98
CA ASP A 334 31.67 14.76 13.59
C ASP A 334 31.30 13.54 12.71
N GLY A 335 30.26 13.72 11.89
CA GLY A 335 29.98 12.86 10.72
C GLY A 335 29.35 11.49 11.01
N LEU A 336 28.59 11.34 12.09
CA LEU A 336 27.94 10.08 12.47
C LEU A 336 26.46 10.02 12.04
N LEU A 337 26.06 8.87 11.49
CA LEU A 337 24.65 8.51 11.28
C LEU A 337 24.27 7.38 12.25
N VAL A 338 23.31 7.63 13.14
CA VAL A 338 22.87 6.68 14.17
C VAL A 338 21.42 6.27 13.93
N PHE A 339 21.18 4.97 13.77
CA PHE A 339 19.84 4.41 13.63
C PHE A 339 19.34 3.86 14.96
N PHE A 340 18.10 4.19 15.32
CA PHE A 340 17.43 3.67 16.50
C PHE A 340 16.32 2.69 16.09
N PRO A 341 16.06 1.63 16.88
CA PRO A 341 14.95 0.70 16.62
C PRO A 341 13.56 1.34 16.63
N SER A 342 13.38 2.50 17.27
CA SER A 342 12.12 3.24 17.27
C SER A 342 12.31 4.73 17.63
N TYR A 343 11.36 5.56 17.16
CA TYR A 343 11.29 6.98 17.56
C TYR A 343 11.10 7.17 19.06
N TYR A 344 10.38 6.28 19.72
CA TYR A 344 10.23 6.31 21.18
C TYR A 344 11.60 6.24 21.88
N LEU A 345 12.48 5.32 21.48
CA LEU A 345 13.79 5.19 22.09
C LEU A 345 14.69 6.39 21.77
N LEU A 346 14.65 6.87 20.52
CA LEU A 346 15.34 8.09 20.11
C LEU A 346 14.96 9.26 21.02
N ASP A 347 13.67 9.52 21.20
CA ASP A 347 13.16 10.61 22.04
C ASP A 347 13.59 10.47 23.50
N GLN A 348 13.55 9.24 24.04
CA GLN A 348 14.02 8.96 25.40
C GLN A 348 15.51 9.24 25.57
N CYS A 349 16.33 8.88 24.56
CA CYS A 349 17.77 9.15 24.56
C CYS A 349 18.06 10.66 24.46
N ILE A 350 17.35 11.39 23.59
CA ILE A 350 17.47 12.85 23.47
C ILE A 350 17.06 13.54 24.78
N LYS A 351 15.90 13.18 25.34
CA LYS A 351 15.38 13.76 26.61
C LYS A 351 16.32 13.53 27.79
N SER A 352 17.09 12.45 27.80
CA SER A 352 18.05 12.16 28.87
C SER A 352 19.22 13.16 28.94
N GLY A 353 19.35 14.08 27.98
CA GLY A 353 20.28 15.21 28.01
C GLY A 353 21.75 14.85 27.78
N LYS A 354 22.15 13.60 27.98
CA LYS A 354 23.54 13.13 27.86
C LYS A 354 23.93 12.68 26.45
N CYS A 355 22.95 12.33 25.62
CA CYS A 355 23.14 12.25 24.16
C CYS A 355 23.22 13.66 23.53
N ASN A 356 22.68 14.69 24.18
CA ASN A 356 22.52 16.03 23.61
C ASN A 356 23.84 16.81 23.47
N ASN A 357 24.81 16.58 24.36
CA ASN A 357 26.13 17.23 24.27
C ASN A 357 26.93 16.78 23.04
N ASN A 358 26.67 15.59 22.49
CA ASN A 358 27.37 15.05 21.33
C ASN A 358 26.49 14.92 20.06
N MET A 359 25.15 14.79 20.18
CA MET A 359 24.22 14.72 19.04
C MET A 359 23.62 16.08 18.62
N GLY A 360 23.76 17.11 19.46
CA GLY A 360 23.01 18.35 19.34
C GLY A 360 23.63 19.38 18.42
N LYS A 361 23.60 19.19 17.09
CA LYS A 361 23.57 20.31 16.11
C LYS A 361 22.80 20.08 14.79
N ASN A 362 22.43 18.85 14.39
CA ASN A 362 21.88 18.61 13.04
C ASN A 362 20.56 17.82 12.97
N LEU A 363 19.63 18.02 13.92
CA LEU A 363 18.31 17.34 13.93
C LEU A 363 17.16 18.26 13.48
N GLN A 364 17.39 19.12 12.48
CA GLN A 364 16.32 19.74 11.69
C GLN A 364 16.69 19.69 10.21
N ALA A 365 16.14 18.68 9.51
CA ALA A 365 15.89 18.69 8.08
C ALA A 365 14.68 17.78 7.81
#